data_AF-A0A2D5CVZ7-F1
#
_entry.id   AF-A0A2D5CVZ7-F1
#
_cell.length_a   1.000
_cell.length_b   1.000
_cell.length_c   1.000
_cell.angle_alpha   90.00
_cell.angle_beta   90.00
_cell.angle_gamma   90.00
#
_symmetry.space_group_name_H-M   'P 1'
#
loop_
_entity.id
_entity.type
_entity.pdbx_description
1 polymer ?
#
loop_
_entity_poly.entity_id
_entity_poly.type
_entity_poly.pdbx_seq_one_letter_code
_entity_poly.pdbx_strand_id
1 'polypeptide(L)'
;MREIVKYLLGIVIILTIIYTLYISYNVFNFINSEESTLSMDDYVERVELLESERQQLEETFNQSSFKESSNNININYDGTPITWVLIIPVAEIPVLIDEVENELLKNGFISLRKNNNLYIGPYIDRSQLELVSEFFKETYNFETDNIQKWEI
;
A
#
# COMPACT_ATOMS: atom_id res chain seq x y z
N MET A 1 62.92 13.33 -24.15
CA MET A 1 62.77 12.77 -22.78
C MET A 1 62.68 13.84 -21.69
N ARG A 2 63.65 14.77 -21.55
CA ARG A 2 63.66 15.76 -20.44
C ARG A 2 62.45 16.69 -20.39
N GLU A 3 61.93 17.11 -21.55
CA GLU A 3 60.75 17.99 -21.61
C GLU A 3 59.44 17.25 -21.28
N ILE A 4 59.30 16.02 -21.77
CA ILE A 4 58.13 15.16 -21.45
C ILE A 4 58.04 14.92 -19.94
N VAL A 5 59.17 14.65 -19.27
CA VAL A 5 59.23 14.48 -17.82
C VAL A 5 58.82 15.76 -17.07
N LYS A 6 59.21 16.94 -17.57
CA LYS A 6 58.80 18.23 -16.97
C LYS A 6 57.31 18.49 -17.10
N TYR A 7 56.72 18.23 -18.27
CA TYR A 7 55.29 18.39 -18.48
C TYR A 7 54.47 17.40 -17.63
N LEU A 8 54.92 16.15 -17.55
CA LEU A 8 54.28 15.13 -16.69
C LEU A 8 54.33 15.54 -15.21
N LEU A 9 55.49 16.01 -14.73
CA LEU A 9 55.63 16.50 -13.36
C LEU A 9 54.66 17.67 -13.07
N GLY A 10 54.53 18.61 -14.01
CA GLY A 10 53.60 19.74 -13.89
C GLY A 10 52.13 19.29 -13.78
N ILE A 11 51.73 18.31 -14.60
CA ILE A 11 50.37 17.75 -14.57
C ILE A 11 50.10 17.07 -13.22
N VAL A 12 51.05 16.28 -12.71
CA VAL A 12 50.91 15.60 -11.41
C VAL A 12 50.75 16.60 -10.27
N ILE A 13 51.52 17.69 -10.28
CA ILE A 13 51.40 18.76 -9.27
C ILE A 13 50.00 19.40 -9.33
N ILE A 14 49.50 19.73 -10.53
CA ILE A 14 48.18 20.34 -10.69
C ILE A 14 47.07 19.39 -10.21
N LEU A 15 47.13 18.11 -10.57
CA LEU A 15 46.17 17.11 -10.11
C LEU A 15 46.20 16.95 -8.59
N THR A 16 47.38 17.01 -7.97
CA THR A 16 47.52 16.94 -6.52
C THR A 16 46.85 18.14 -5.85
N ILE A 17 47.05 19.35 -6.38
CA ILE A 17 46.41 20.57 -5.85
C ILE A 17 44.88 20.46 -5.95
N ILE A 18 44.34 20.05 -7.09
CA ILE A 18 42.89 19.87 -7.29
C ILE A 18 42.33 18.86 -6.28
N TYR A 19 43.02 17.74 -6.09
CA TYR A 19 42.61 16.69 -5.15
C TYR A 19 42.60 17.19 -3.70
N THR A 20 43.61 17.96 -3.30
CA THR A 20 43.66 18.54 -1.94
C THR A 20 42.52 19.53 -1.68
N LEU A 21 42.15 20.34 -2.68
CA LEU A 21 41.01 21.25 -2.58
C LEU A 21 39.69 20.48 -2.50
N TYR A 22 39.53 19.42 -3.28
CA TYR A 22 38.35 18.56 -3.24
C TYR A 22 38.17 17.91 -1.86
N ILE A 23 39.21 17.33 -1.26
CA ILE A 23 39.13 16.77 0.10
C ILE A 23 38.78 17.86 1.11
N SER A 24 39.48 19.01 1.05
CA SER A 24 39.25 20.10 2.00
C SER A 24 37.81 20.61 1.94
N TYR A 25 37.23 20.71 0.74
CA TYR A 25 35.83 21.08 0.55
C TYR A 25 34.87 20.05 1.15
N ASN A 26 35.08 18.76 0.91
CA ASN A 26 34.21 17.71 1.46
C ASN A 26 34.29 17.63 2.99
N VAL A 27 35.49 17.77 3.57
CA VAL A 27 35.67 17.80 5.03
C VAL A 27 34.99 19.02 5.64
N PHE A 28 35.11 20.19 5.00
CA PHE A 28 34.41 21.40 5.45
C PHE A 28 32.88 21.23 5.36
N ASN A 29 32.38 20.61 4.30
CA ASN A 29 30.94 20.36 4.14
C ASN A 29 30.42 19.36 5.17
N PHE A 30 31.22 18.33 5.49
CA PHE A 30 30.90 17.36 6.52
C PHE A 30 30.84 18.00 7.92
N ILE A 31 31.85 18.79 8.32
CA ILE A 31 31.87 19.48 9.62
C ILE A 31 30.71 20.47 9.77
N ASN A 32 30.24 21.08 8.68
CA ASN A 32 29.11 22.00 8.71
C ASN A 32 27.76 21.31 8.46
N SER A 33 27.75 20.01 8.20
CA SER A 33 26.50 19.24 8.09
C SER A 33 25.98 18.94 9.48
N GLU A 34 24.66 19.07 9.66
CA GLU A 34 23.93 18.73 10.90
C GLU A 34 24.23 17.30 11.38
N GLU A 35 24.62 16.42 10.45
CA GLU A 35 24.99 15.03 10.66
C GLU A 35 26.30 14.84 11.44
N SER A 36 27.21 15.83 11.43
CA SER A 36 28.48 15.76 12.18
C SER A 36 28.37 16.15 13.65
N THR A 37 27.23 16.76 14.05
CA THR A 37 26.96 17.21 15.42
C THR A 37 25.92 16.36 16.15
N LEU A 38 25.32 15.36 15.49
CA LEU A 38 24.37 14.45 16.14
C LEU A 38 25.08 13.58 17.18
N SER A 39 24.68 13.73 18.44
CA SER A 39 25.04 12.79 19.51
C SER A 39 24.27 11.49 19.34
N MET A 40 24.78 10.40 19.93
CA MET A 40 24.03 9.14 20.04
C MET A 40 22.66 9.36 20.72
N ASP A 41 22.59 10.30 21.65
CA ASP A 41 21.36 10.64 22.38
C ASP A 41 20.29 11.24 21.44
N ASP A 42 20.69 12.06 20.46
CA ASP A 42 19.78 12.65 19.46
C ASP A 42 19.20 11.58 18.53
N TYR A 43 19.98 10.54 18.22
CA TYR A 43 19.49 9.38 17.47
C TYR A 43 18.49 8.56 18.27
N VAL A 44 18.73 8.36 19.58
CA VAL A 44 17.81 7.61 20.45
C VAL A 44 16.50 8.36 20.60
N GLU A 45 16.52 9.66 20.87
CA GLU A 45 15.32 10.50 20.97
C GLU A 45 14.49 10.45 19.68
N ARG A 46 15.16 10.53 18.52
CA ARG A 46 14.48 10.44 17.22
C ARG A 46 13.84 9.08 16.97
N VAL A 47 14.48 7.99 17.39
CA VAL A 47 13.93 6.63 17.26
C VAL A 47 12.74 6.44 18.20
N GLU A 48 12.82 6.89 19.45
CA GLU A 48 11.72 6.82 20.41
C GLU A 48 10.50 7.64 19.96
N LEU A 49 10.73 8.83 19.41
CA LEU A 49 9.67 9.68 18.86
C LEU A 49 8.96 9.00 17.67
N LEU A 50 9.73 8.40 16.75
CA LEU A 50 9.18 7.62 15.64
C LEU A 50 8.40 6.38 16.11
N GLU A 51 8.86 5.71 17.17
CA GLU A 51 8.14 4.56 17.73
C GLU A 51 6.80 4.98 18.36
N SER A 52 6.78 6.08 19.11
CA SER A 52 5.56 6.66 19.67
C SER A 52 4.57 7.09 18.59
N GLU A 53 5.04 7.78 17.54
CA GLU A 53 4.19 8.17 16.41
C GLU A 53 3.60 6.94 15.70
N ARG A 54 4.40 5.89 15.50
CA ARG A 54 3.93 4.62 14.90
C ARG A 54 2.84 3.98 15.75
N GLN A 55 3.03 3.92 17.07
CA GLN A 55 2.05 3.33 18.00
C GLN A 55 0.72 4.13 17.98
N GLN A 56 0.78 5.46 18.04
CA GLN A 56 -0.42 6.30 17.96
C GLN A 56 -1.15 6.15 16.63
N LEU A 57 -0.42 6.03 15.52
CA LEU A 57 -1.00 5.79 14.21
C LEU A 57 -1.70 4.42 14.13
N GLU A 58 -1.08 3.39 14.70
CA GLU A 58 -1.63 2.03 14.77
C GLU A 58 -2.91 1.98 15.62
N GLU A 59 -2.91 2.64 16.78
CA GLU A 59 -4.11 2.76 17.63
C GLU A 59 -5.24 3.52 16.93
N THR A 60 -4.92 4.63 16.28
CA THR A 60 -5.90 5.43 15.54
C THR A 60 -6.49 4.63 14.38
N PHE A 61 -5.65 3.92 13.62
CA PHE A 61 -6.08 3.05 12.51
C PHE A 61 -6.98 1.91 13.01
N ASN A 62 -6.61 1.26 14.11
CA ASN A 62 -7.41 0.18 14.68
C ASN A 62 -8.77 0.69 15.20
N GLN A 63 -8.81 1.88 15.82
CA GLN A 63 -10.06 2.50 16.27
C GLN A 63 -10.95 2.92 15.10
N SER A 64 -10.39 3.51 14.04
CA SER A 64 -11.16 3.88 12.85
C SER A 64 -11.69 2.63 12.14
N SER A 65 -10.86 1.60 11.98
CA SER A 65 -11.26 0.33 11.36
C SER A 65 -12.34 -0.40 12.18
N PHE A 66 -12.23 -0.43 13.51
CA PHE A 66 -13.27 -1.04 14.36
C PHE A 66 -14.57 -0.24 14.33
N LYS A 67 -14.51 1.09 14.31
CA LYS A 67 -15.70 1.96 14.27
C LYS A 67 -16.40 1.91 12.91
N GLU A 68 -15.65 1.79 11.82
CA GLU A 68 -16.21 1.63 10.48
C GLU A 68 -16.81 0.23 10.27
N SER A 69 -16.09 -0.84 10.67
CA SER A 69 -16.63 -2.20 10.60
C SER A 69 -17.85 -2.40 11.50
N SER A 70 -17.83 -1.91 12.75
CA SER A 70 -18.96 -2.06 13.67
C SER A 70 -20.23 -1.32 13.21
N ASN A 71 -20.11 -0.25 12.42
CA ASN A 71 -21.27 0.47 11.90
C ASN A 71 -21.88 -0.22 10.67
N ASN A 72 -21.13 -1.09 9.99
CA ASN A 72 -21.58 -1.80 8.79
C ASN A 72 -22.00 -3.26 9.06
N ILE A 73 -21.67 -3.80 10.24
CA ILE A 73 -22.11 -5.13 10.68
C ILE A 73 -23.49 -5.01 11.32
N ASN A 74 -24.53 -5.40 10.57
CA ASN A 74 -25.86 -5.55 11.14
C ASN A 74 -26.01 -6.94 11.78
N ILE A 75 -26.75 -7.06 12.88
CA ILE A 75 -26.95 -8.33 13.61
C ILE A 75 -28.45 -8.63 13.64
N ASN A 76 -28.83 -9.89 13.42
CA ASN A 76 -30.20 -10.38 13.59
C ASN A 76 -30.61 -10.43 15.07
N TYR A 77 -31.91 -10.55 15.36
CA TYR A 77 -32.44 -10.60 16.73
C TYR A 77 -31.91 -11.80 17.54
N ASP A 78 -31.51 -12.88 16.88
CA ASP A 78 -30.92 -14.09 17.46
C ASP A 78 -29.40 -13.97 17.72
N GLY A 79 -28.79 -12.82 17.42
CA GLY A 79 -27.36 -12.56 17.59
C GLY A 79 -26.48 -13.03 16.42
N THR A 80 -27.06 -13.56 15.33
CA THR A 80 -26.29 -13.94 14.14
C THR A 80 -25.98 -12.71 13.27
N PRO A 81 -24.76 -12.60 12.69
CA PRO A 81 -24.44 -11.50 11.79
C PRO A 81 -25.31 -11.55 10.53
N ILE A 82 -25.83 -10.41 10.11
CA ILE A 82 -26.51 -10.24 8.83
C ILE A 82 -25.46 -10.29 7.73
N THR A 83 -25.56 -11.30 6.88
CA THR A 83 -24.71 -11.46 5.70
C THR A 83 -25.35 -10.84 4.46
N TRP A 84 -24.52 -10.35 3.57
CA TRP A 84 -24.88 -9.75 2.30
C TRP A 84 -24.24 -10.53 1.15
N VAL A 85 -24.92 -10.56 0.01
CA VAL A 85 -24.44 -11.19 -1.23
C VAL A 85 -24.74 -10.29 -2.41
N LEU A 86 -23.78 -10.18 -3.33
CA LEU A 86 -23.99 -9.55 -4.64
C LEU A 86 -24.42 -10.62 -5.64
N ILE A 87 -25.53 -10.38 -6.33
CA ILE A 87 -26.11 -11.32 -7.30
C ILE A 87 -26.02 -10.73 -8.70
N ILE A 88 -25.28 -11.40 -9.57
CA ILE A 88 -25.10 -10.98 -10.97
C ILE A 88 -25.66 -12.08 -11.89
N PRO A 89 -26.63 -11.77 -12.76
CA PRO A 89 -27.07 -12.71 -13.79
C PRO A 89 -25.92 -13.05 -14.73
N VAL A 90 -25.66 -14.33 -14.97
CA VAL A 90 -24.53 -14.76 -15.83
C VAL A 90 -24.68 -14.23 -17.26
N ALA A 91 -25.92 -13.99 -17.72
CA ALA A 91 -26.21 -13.43 -19.04
C ALA A 91 -25.77 -11.96 -19.20
N GLU A 92 -25.59 -11.23 -18.11
CA GLU A 92 -25.17 -9.82 -18.12
C GLU A 92 -23.65 -9.66 -18.09
N ILE A 93 -22.91 -10.74 -17.83
CA ILE A 93 -21.46 -10.73 -17.74
C ILE A 93 -20.88 -10.76 -19.17
N PRO A 94 -20.10 -9.74 -19.58
CA PRO A 94 -19.62 -9.63 -20.96
C PRO A 94 -18.48 -10.60 -21.32
N VAL A 95 -17.98 -11.36 -20.35
CA VAL A 95 -16.81 -12.25 -20.45
C VAL A 95 -17.19 -13.67 -20.01
N LEU A 96 -16.34 -14.65 -20.33
CA LEU A 96 -16.51 -16.02 -19.86
C LEU A 96 -16.53 -16.07 -18.33
N ILE A 97 -17.59 -16.68 -17.79
CA ILE A 97 -17.83 -16.75 -16.35
C ILE A 97 -16.67 -17.42 -15.58
N ASP A 98 -16.04 -18.43 -16.17
CA ASP A 98 -14.94 -19.15 -15.53
C ASP A 98 -13.68 -18.26 -15.40
N GLU A 99 -13.49 -17.28 -16.30
CA GLU A 99 -12.41 -16.29 -16.18
C GLU A 99 -12.71 -15.31 -15.04
N VAL A 100 -13.96 -14.87 -14.94
CA VAL A 100 -14.41 -13.96 -13.87
C VAL A 100 -14.29 -14.62 -12.49
N GLU A 101 -14.67 -15.88 -12.32
CA GLU A 101 -14.50 -16.60 -11.04
C GLU A 101 -13.03 -16.72 -10.64
N ASN A 102 -12.13 -16.96 -11.60
CA ASN A 102 -10.70 -17.02 -11.34
C ASN A 102 -10.12 -15.66 -10.94
N GLU A 103 -10.52 -14.58 -11.61
CA GLU A 103 -10.08 -13.22 -11.27
C GLU A 103 -10.63 -12.78 -9.91
N LEU A 104 -11.89 -13.09 -9.59
CA LEU A 104 -12.45 -12.85 -8.26
C LEU A 104 -11.64 -13.56 -7.18
N LEU A 105 -11.32 -14.84 -7.38
CA LEU A 105 -10.54 -15.62 -6.42
C LEU A 105 -9.12 -15.06 -6.23
N LYS A 106 -8.45 -14.62 -7.31
CA LYS A 106 -7.13 -13.97 -7.23
C LYS A 106 -7.15 -12.69 -6.41
N ASN A 107 -8.25 -11.94 -6.48
CA ASN A 107 -8.47 -10.72 -5.71
C ASN A 107 -9.04 -11.00 -4.30
N GLY A 108 -9.15 -12.27 -3.90
CA GLY A 108 -9.58 -12.67 -2.57
C GLY A 108 -11.10 -12.73 -2.38
N PHE A 109 -11.88 -12.62 -3.45
CA PHE A 109 -13.33 -12.68 -3.40
C PHE A 109 -13.84 -14.12 -3.58
N ILE A 110 -14.78 -14.52 -2.72
CA ILE A 110 -15.48 -15.81 -2.80
C ILE A 110 -16.69 -15.67 -3.71
N SER A 111 -16.83 -16.56 -4.69
CA SER A 111 -17.97 -16.62 -5.59
C SER A 111 -18.55 -18.03 -5.71
N LEU A 112 -19.84 -18.10 -6.04
CA LEU A 112 -20.60 -19.33 -6.25
C LEU A 112 -21.56 -19.16 -7.43
N ARG A 113 -21.48 -20.04 -8.41
CA ARG A 113 -22.46 -20.11 -9.51
C ARG A 113 -23.64 -21.02 -9.16
N LYS A 114 -24.86 -20.50 -9.25
CA LYS A 114 -26.11 -21.28 -9.05
C LYS A 114 -27.26 -20.67 -9.86
N ASN A 115 -28.14 -21.50 -10.42
CA ASN A 115 -29.38 -21.06 -11.10
C ASN A 115 -29.18 -19.91 -12.12
N ASN A 116 -28.14 -20.00 -12.95
CA ASN A 116 -27.80 -18.98 -13.96
C ASN A 116 -27.41 -17.59 -13.40
N ASN A 117 -27.06 -17.53 -12.11
CA ASN A 117 -26.54 -16.36 -11.43
C ASN A 117 -25.17 -16.67 -10.83
N LEU A 118 -24.33 -15.64 -10.76
CA LEU A 118 -23.11 -15.59 -9.98
C LEU A 118 -23.43 -14.89 -8.66
N TYR A 119 -23.19 -15.59 -7.56
CA TYR A 119 -23.30 -15.06 -6.20
C TYR A 119 -21.90 -14.74 -5.71
N ILE A 120 -21.68 -13.54 -5.17
CA ILE A 120 -20.40 -13.12 -4.61
C ILE A 120 -20.59 -12.80 -3.12
N GLY A 121 -19.74 -13.38 -2.28
CA GLY A 121 -19.95 -13.48 -0.83
C GLY A 121 -20.37 -14.90 -0.42
N PRO A 122 -21.03 -15.08 0.75
CA PRO A 122 -21.58 -14.05 1.65
C PRO A 122 -20.53 -13.32 2.49
N TYR A 123 -20.72 -12.01 2.68
CA TYR A 123 -19.90 -11.19 3.58
C TYR A 123 -20.74 -10.54 4.67
N ILE A 124 -20.15 -10.41 5.87
CA ILE A 124 -20.81 -9.74 7.00
C ILE A 124 -20.77 -8.22 6.79
N ASP A 125 -19.65 -7.69 6.30
CA ASP A 125 -19.49 -6.28 6.00
C ASP A 125 -19.93 -5.99 4.57
N ARG A 126 -20.92 -5.11 4.43
CA ARG A 126 -21.44 -4.67 3.12
C ARG A 126 -20.39 -3.94 2.28
N SER A 127 -19.43 -3.25 2.91
CA SER A 127 -18.37 -2.52 2.20
C SER A 127 -17.52 -3.45 1.31
N GLN A 128 -17.37 -4.72 1.69
CA GLN A 128 -16.64 -5.69 0.88
C GLN A 128 -17.32 -5.94 -0.47
N LEU A 129 -18.65 -5.85 -0.54
CA LEU A 129 -19.37 -5.96 -1.80
C LEU A 129 -19.29 -4.70 -2.65
N GLU A 130 -19.12 -3.53 -2.03
CA GLU A 130 -18.87 -2.27 -2.75
C GLU A 130 -17.51 -2.32 -3.45
N LEU A 131 -16.48 -2.90 -2.80
CA LEU A 131 -15.18 -3.16 -3.43
C LEU A 131 -15.30 -4.13 -4.62
N VAL A 132 -16.15 -5.16 -4.52
CA VAL A 132 -16.44 -6.04 -5.66
C VAL A 132 -17.10 -5.26 -6.78
N SER A 133 -18.09 -4.42 -6.48
CA SER A 133 -18.76 -3.60 -7.50
C SER A 133 -17.80 -2.64 -8.20
N GLU A 134 -16.87 -2.04 -7.46
CA GLU A 134 -15.80 -1.20 -8.02
C GLU A 134 -14.86 -2.01 -8.92
N PHE A 135 -14.44 -3.21 -8.50
CA PHE A 135 -13.65 -4.11 -9.32
C PHE A 135 -14.31 -4.45 -10.67
N PHE A 136 -15.62 -4.73 -10.67
CA PHE A 136 -16.37 -4.98 -11.92
C PHE A 136 -16.45 -3.73 -12.80
N LYS A 137 -16.61 -2.55 -12.20
CA LYS A 137 -16.64 -1.28 -12.92
C LYS A 137 -15.30 -0.96 -13.58
N GLU A 138 -14.20 -1.11 -12.85
CA GLU A 138 -12.86 -0.82 -13.38
C GLU A 138 -12.41 -1.84 -14.43
N THR A 139 -12.66 -3.13 -14.19
CA THR A 139 -12.13 -4.20 -15.03
C THR A 139 -12.99 -4.46 -16.27
N TYR A 140 -14.32 -4.38 -16.12
CA TYR A 140 -15.27 -4.79 -17.16
C TYR A 140 -16.23 -3.68 -17.59
N ASN A 141 -16.12 -2.47 -17.03
CA ASN A 141 -17.05 -1.35 -17.25
C ASN A 141 -18.52 -1.76 -17.05
N PHE A 142 -18.74 -2.60 -16.03
CA PHE A 142 -20.04 -3.19 -15.70
C PHE A 142 -20.45 -2.77 -14.29
N GLU A 143 -21.62 -2.12 -14.17
CA GLU A 143 -22.16 -1.69 -12.88
C GLU A 143 -23.00 -2.80 -12.26
N THR A 144 -22.73 -3.11 -10.98
CA THR A 144 -23.39 -4.18 -10.24
C THR A 144 -24.01 -3.64 -8.97
N ASP A 145 -25.33 -3.44 -9.01
CA ASP A 145 -26.04 -2.75 -7.92
C ASP A 145 -26.90 -3.69 -7.07
N ASN A 146 -26.95 -4.98 -7.42
CA ASN A 146 -27.89 -5.92 -6.81
C ASN A 146 -27.31 -6.62 -5.57
N ILE A 147 -26.98 -5.81 -4.55
CA ILE A 147 -26.57 -6.29 -3.23
C ILE A 147 -27.83 -6.61 -2.42
N GLN A 148 -27.97 -7.87 -2.02
CA GLN A 148 -29.12 -8.35 -1.25
C GLN A 148 -28.67 -8.90 0.10
N LYS A 149 -29.55 -8.79 1.10
CA LYS A 149 -29.40 -9.51 2.36
C LYS A 149 -29.51 -11.01 2.06
N TRP A 150 -28.53 -11.79 2.48
CA TRP A 150 -28.55 -13.24 2.34
C TRP A 150 -29.37 -13.83 3.48
N GLU A 151 -30.57 -14.31 3.14
CA GLU A 151 -31.44 -15.03 4.05
C GLU A 151 -31.31 -16.53 3.78
N ILE A 152 -30.95 -17.31 4.81
CA ILE A 152 -30.86 -18.78 4.78
C ILE A 152 -32.19 -19.37 5.23
#